data_AF-A0A238U4D6-F1
#
_entry.id   AF-A0A238U4D6-F1
#
_cell.length_a   1.000
_cell.length_b   1.000
_cell.length_c   1.000
_cell.angle_alpha   90.00
_cell.angle_beta   90.00
_cell.angle_gamma   90.00
#
_symmetry.space_group_name_H-M   'P 1'
#
loop_
_entity.id
_entity.type
_entity.pdbx_description
1 polymer ?
#
loop_
_entity_poly.entity_id
_entity_poly.type
_entity_poly.pdbx_seq_one_letter_code
_entity_poly.pdbx_strand_id
1 'polypeptide(L)'
;MMNTIKDLHKTLIQRKRPEDVAQMIQELLGDQLSPEEKIILKKASKGSLKNVFFGYTSMMQEFATAIGAEKQIKKAIEIFDLNIKRKIDYNDIDQIELFIKDISPLINKEFGANNFLGDRLNKHQRKEKGLDISKRRYNKKWRLLKRLEKKLLAYSKEIKKIEFQKIGKHGLSHTLSFEEFKKDINTACFIAYYNTRCNLRSVFTNTSQERSFDEISNMLLNRCKEIDSETNVFNRFKKQVISKTKNQTNWWAISHIYTSKEVLQHLSDKEKGKLLGKWTSILQEIAEFLEKIWIKSDINRETMIVSRGNDSTTWNNTANAWNKARDNWMNIIYALGMDDILNEVCFGKVLRLMAADVAAWHFSSGGNLDPNTEVWNKIPLPWEVFQGKEKCNKELVVKYCKKAGLDPNKSGWIAPKTHKIVKFKPTPELVHGVVVSNPYLATMLKKQKYFSGKKVHFLSR
;
A
#
# COMPACT_ATOMS: atom_id res chain seq x y z
N MET A 1 22.63 -9.89 -18.61
CA MET A 1 22.60 -10.08 -17.14
C MET A 1 21.60 -11.15 -16.81
N MET A 2 22.02 -12.21 -16.12
CA MET A 2 21.13 -13.20 -15.53
C MET A 2 20.42 -12.57 -14.32
N ASN A 3 19.09 -12.71 -14.25
CA ASN A 3 18.31 -12.22 -13.11
C ASN A 3 18.49 -13.15 -11.89
N THR A 4 18.64 -12.57 -10.70
CA THR A 4 18.78 -13.32 -9.45
C THR A 4 17.51 -13.28 -8.61
N ILE A 5 17.34 -14.21 -7.66
CA ILE A 5 16.28 -14.14 -6.63
C ILE A 5 16.33 -12.80 -5.87
N LYS A 6 17.54 -12.24 -5.66
CA LYS A 6 17.71 -10.92 -5.04
C LYS A 6 17.09 -9.80 -5.87
N ASP A 7 17.11 -9.91 -7.20
CA ASP A 7 16.46 -8.94 -8.07
C ASP A 7 14.94 -9.08 -8.04
N LEU A 8 14.39 -10.31 -7.93
CA LEU A 8 12.97 -10.51 -7.67
C LEU A 8 12.55 -9.90 -6.32
N HIS A 9 13.35 -10.07 -5.26
CA HIS A 9 13.05 -9.49 -3.94
C HIS A 9 12.98 -7.95 -3.97
N LYS A 10 13.87 -7.28 -4.72
CA LYS A 10 13.79 -5.82 -4.92
C LYS A 10 12.46 -5.38 -5.51
N THR A 11 11.79 -6.23 -6.31
CA THR A 11 10.50 -5.88 -6.94
C THR A 11 9.37 -5.71 -5.93
N LEU A 12 9.49 -6.25 -4.71
CA LEU A 12 8.45 -6.16 -3.68
C LEU A 12 8.16 -4.71 -3.27
N ILE A 13 9.20 -3.87 -3.26
CA ILE A 13 9.10 -2.43 -2.95
C ILE A 13 9.06 -1.55 -4.20
N GLN A 14 8.99 -2.14 -5.41
CA GLN A 14 8.92 -1.43 -6.68
C GLN A 14 7.54 -1.58 -7.33
N ARG A 15 7.32 -0.81 -8.38
CA ARG A 15 6.14 -0.85 -9.24
C ARG A 15 6.51 -1.33 -10.65
N LYS A 16 7.36 -2.36 -10.73
CA LYS A 16 7.68 -3.01 -11.99
C LYS A 16 6.41 -3.55 -12.65
N ARG A 17 6.42 -3.59 -13.98
CA ARG A 17 5.31 -4.14 -14.75
C ARG A 17 5.34 -5.68 -14.66
N PRO A 18 4.17 -6.34 -14.63
CA PRO A 18 4.08 -7.80 -14.68
C PRO A 18 4.88 -8.46 -15.81
N GLU A 19 4.96 -7.80 -16.97
CA GLU A 19 5.73 -8.26 -18.13
C GLU A 19 7.23 -8.34 -17.84
N ASP A 20 7.76 -7.34 -17.15
CA ASP A 20 9.18 -7.27 -16.83
C ASP A 20 9.52 -8.34 -15.78
N VAL A 21 8.63 -8.59 -14.81
CA VAL A 21 8.84 -9.64 -13.80
C VAL A 21 8.60 -11.04 -14.38
N ALA A 22 7.66 -11.22 -15.30
CA ALA A 22 7.50 -12.48 -16.03
C ALA A 22 8.79 -12.87 -16.79
N GLN A 23 9.45 -11.89 -17.42
CA GLN A 23 10.76 -12.10 -18.05
C GLN A 23 11.82 -12.50 -17.02
N MET A 24 11.87 -11.84 -15.85
CA MET A 24 12.81 -12.20 -14.78
C MET A 24 12.61 -13.63 -14.29
N ILE A 25 11.35 -14.06 -14.13
CA ILE A 25 10.99 -15.42 -13.70
C ILE A 25 11.37 -16.44 -14.78
N GLN A 26 11.09 -16.13 -16.05
CA GLN A 26 11.44 -16.99 -17.18
C GLN A 26 12.95 -17.24 -17.26
N GLU A 27 13.76 -16.21 -17.06
CA GLU A 27 15.22 -16.32 -17.03
C GLU A 27 15.74 -17.05 -15.80
N LEU A 28 15.10 -16.86 -14.64
CA LEU A 28 15.51 -17.48 -13.39
C LEU A 28 15.21 -18.98 -13.35
N LEU A 29 14.02 -19.39 -13.79
CA LEU A 29 13.60 -20.80 -13.77
C LEU A 29 14.15 -21.58 -14.98
N GLY A 30 14.37 -20.92 -16.12
CA GLY A 30 15.03 -21.51 -17.29
C GLY A 30 14.43 -22.85 -17.71
N ASP A 31 15.22 -23.92 -17.58
CA ASP A 31 14.85 -25.28 -17.97
C ASP A 31 13.95 -26.01 -16.96
N GLN A 32 13.74 -25.45 -15.77
CA GLN A 32 12.79 -25.98 -14.78
C GLN A 32 11.31 -25.71 -15.15
N LEU A 33 11.09 -24.93 -16.22
CA LEU A 33 9.76 -24.64 -16.75
C LEU A 33 9.35 -25.68 -17.79
N SER A 34 8.14 -26.21 -17.65
CA SER A 34 7.51 -27.04 -18.67
C SER A 34 7.25 -26.24 -19.95
N PRO A 35 7.05 -26.90 -21.10
CA PRO A 35 6.71 -26.21 -22.35
C PRO A 35 5.47 -25.32 -22.23
N GLU A 36 4.45 -25.77 -21.50
CA GLU A 36 3.20 -25.01 -21.28
C GLU A 36 3.44 -23.75 -20.43
N GLU A 37 4.21 -23.88 -19.35
CA GLU A 37 4.56 -22.75 -18.49
C GLU A 37 5.41 -21.72 -19.23
N LYS A 38 6.35 -22.18 -20.06
CA LYS A 38 7.15 -21.33 -20.95
C LYS A 38 6.24 -20.52 -21.88
N ILE A 39 5.18 -21.13 -22.44
CA ILE A 39 4.21 -20.43 -23.30
C ILE A 39 3.43 -19.38 -22.52
N ILE A 40 2.93 -19.73 -21.33
CA ILE A 40 2.15 -18.83 -20.45
C ILE A 40 2.99 -17.61 -20.04
N LEU A 41 4.23 -17.80 -19.58
CA LEU A 41 5.12 -16.70 -19.22
C LEU A 41 5.52 -15.87 -20.44
N LYS A 42 5.78 -16.52 -21.59
CA LYS A 42 6.16 -15.84 -22.84
C LYS A 42 5.07 -14.88 -23.33
N LYS A 43 3.80 -15.16 -23.06
CA LYS A 43 2.68 -14.25 -23.39
C LYS A 43 2.83 -12.89 -22.72
N ALA A 44 3.26 -12.85 -21.46
CA ALA A 44 3.53 -11.60 -20.74
C ALA A 44 4.93 -11.05 -21.04
N SER A 45 5.96 -11.89 -21.02
CA SER A 45 7.35 -11.46 -21.16
C SER A 45 7.68 -10.86 -22.53
N LYS A 46 6.91 -11.19 -23.60
CA LYS A 46 6.96 -10.50 -24.90
C LYS A 46 6.81 -8.97 -24.77
N GLY A 47 6.02 -8.48 -23.81
CA GLY A 47 5.83 -7.05 -23.55
C GLY A 47 6.89 -6.41 -22.64
N SER A 48 7.89 -7.17 -22.20
CA SER A 48 8.99 -6.68 -21.35
C SER A 48 9.78 -5.60 -22.06
N LEU A 49 10.20 -4.55 -21.34
CA LEU A 49 10.98 -3.45 -21.93
C LEU A 49 12.31 -3.95 -22.53
N LYS A 50 12.82 -5.08 -22.01
CA LYS A 50 14.03 -5.73 -22.52
C LYS A 50 13.87 -6.28 -23.94
N ASN A 51 12.65 -6.65 -24.33
CA ASN A 51 12.35 -7.32 -25.59
C ASN A 51 11.82 -6.35 -26.67
N VAL A 52 11.61 -5.08 -26.33
CA VAL A 52 11.08 -4.06 -27.24
C VAL A 52 12.19 -3.08 -27.62
N PHE A 53 12.39 -2.87 -28.91
CA PHE A 53 13.34 -1.89 -29.42
C PHE A 53 12.92 -0.47 -28.97
N PHE A 54 13.82 0.25 -28.28
CA PHE A 54 13.51 1.49 -27.54
C PHE A 54 12.36 1.36 -26.52
N GLY A 55 12.23 0.19 -25.89
CA GLY A 55 11.21 -0.11 -24.88
C GLY A 55 11.13 0.98 -23.81
N TYR A 56 9.99 1.69 -23.78
CA TYR A 56 9.74 2.81 -22.89
C TYR A 56 8.34 2.73 -22.28
N THR A 57 8.19 3.16 -21.03
CA THR A 57 6.89 3.31 -20.36
C THR A 57 6.77 4.69 -19.73
N SER A 58 5.57 5.28 -19.78
CA SER A 58 5.26 6.54 -19.11
C SER A 58 4.89 6.34 -17.63
N MET A 59 4.90 5.10 -17.16
CA MET A 59 4.46 4.70 -15.83
C MET A 59 5.65 4.69 -14.86
N MET A 60 5.45 5.26 -13.66
CA MET A 60 6.47 5.20 -12.62
C MET A 60 6.69 3.76 -12.15
N GLN A 61 7.95 3.33 -12.13
CA GLN A 61 8.35 1.98 -11.71
C GLN A 61 8.73 1.89 -10.23
N GLU A 62 8.64 2.99 -9.48
CA GLU A 62 8.91 3.04 -8.05
C GLU A 62 7.74 3.69 -7.32
N PHE A 63 7.60 3.37 -6.03
CA PHE A 63 6.72 4.13 -5.14
C PHE A 63 7.36 5.47 -4.80
N ALA A 64 6.53 6.46 -4.45
CA ALA A 64 7.04 7.71 -3.93
C ALA A 64 7.83 7.45 -2.64
N THR A 65 8.92 8.18 -2.45
CA THR A 65 9.72 8.15 -1.23
C THR A 65 9.41 9.38 -0.39
N ALA A 66 9.36 9.20 0.93
CA ALA A 66 9.25 10.33 1.84
C ALA A 66 10.59 11.08 1.83
N ILE A 67 10.53 12.40 1.67
CA ILE A 67 11.74 13.24 1.72
C ILE A 67 12.06 13.54 3.17
N GLY A 68 13.24 13.14 3.65
CA GLY A 68 13.73 13.38 5.01
C GLY A 68 14.02 14.85 5.34
N ALA A 69 14.79 15.07 6.41
CA ALA A 69 15.07 16.40 6.96
C ALA A 69 16.45 16.97 6.58
N GLU A 70 17.11 16.41 5.56
CA GLU A 70 18.50 16.73 5.19
C GLU A 70 18.76 18.23 5.05
N LYS A 71 17.94 18.93 4.26
CA LYS A 71 18.11 20.37 4.01
C LYS A 71 17.98 21.18 5.30
N GLN A 72 17.05 20.81 6.17
CA GLN A 72 16.79 21.49 7.42
C GLN A 72 17.89 21.23 8.45
N ILE A 73 18.39 19.98 8.54
CA ILE A 73 19.48 19.60 9.43
C ILE A 73 20.78 20.26 9.00
N LYS A 74 21.16 20.19 7.72
CA LYS A 74 22.35 20.90 7.19
C LYS A 74 22.30 22.39 7.49
N LYS A 75 21.12 23.02 7.35
CA LYS A 75 20.94 24.44 7.69
C LYS A 75 21.00 24.71 9.19
N ALA A 76 20.58 23.77 10.03
CA ALA A 76 20.72 23.86 11.48
C ALA A 76 22.18 23.77 11.91
N ILE A 77 22.95 22.84 11.35
CA ILE A 77 24.40 22.73 11.57
C ILE A 77 25.09 24.05 11.30
N GLU A 78 24.83 24.66 10.14
CA GLU A 78 25.40 25.95 9.75
C GLU A 78 24.98 27.10 10.70
N ILE A 79 23.69 27.20 11.05
CA ILE A 79 23.18 28.32 11.85
C ILE A 79 23.59 28.24 13.33
N PHE A 80 23.73 27.01 13.84
CA PHE A 80 24.15 26.75 15.21
C PHE A 80 25.67 26.63 15.35
N ASP A 81 26.40 26.59 14.23
CA ASP A 81 27.86 26.43 14.19
C ASP A 81 28.30 25.14 14.90
N LEU A 82 27.64 24.03 14.54
CA LEU A 82 27.84 22.73 15.19
C LEU A 82 28.97 21.97 14.53
N ASN A 83 29.93 21.52 15.35
CA ASN A 83 30.94 20.56 14.90
C ASN A 83 30.43 19.13 15.10
N ILE A 84 29.80 18.56 14.06
CA ILE A 84 29.21 17.23 14.13
C ILE A 84 30.19 16.17 13.66
N LYS A 85 30.69 15.37 14.62
CA LYS A 85 31.60 14.25 14.34
C LYS A 85 30.89 12.97 13.88
N ARG A 86 29.60 12.80 14.21
CA ARG A 86 28.81 11.61 13.84
C ARG A 86 28.01 11.82 12.55
N LYS A 87 27.94 10.82 11.69
CA LYS A 87 27.05 10.84 10.54
C LYS A 87 25.60 10.73 11.02
N ILE A 88 24.76 11.69 10.65
CA ILE A 88 23.32 11.69 10.95
C ILE A 88 22.58 11.15 9.73
N ASP A 89 21.72 10.15 9.93
CA ASP A 89 20.76 9.73 8.91
C ASP A 89 19.56 10.68 8.89
N TYR A 90 19.41 11.39 7.78
CA TYR A 90 18.36 12.38 7.59
C TYR A 90 16.99 11.78 7.27
N ASN A 91 16.92 10.46 7.13
CA ASN A 91 15.72 9.69 6.82
C ASN A 91 15.30 8.77 7.99
N ASP A 92 15.99 8.85 9.11
CA ASP A 92 15.65 8.11 10.33
C ASP A 92 14.92 9.02 11.33
N ILE A 93 13.72 8.63 11.75
CA ILE A 93 12.86 9.46 12.62
C ILE A 93 13.54 9.73 13.95
N ASP A 94 14.12 8.69 14.55
CA ASP A 94 14.71 8.75 15.89
C ASP A 94 15.97 9.62 15.87
N GLN A 95 16.83 9.50 14.85
CA GLN A 95 18.01 10.35 14.71
C GLN A 95 17.66 11.82 14.43
N ILE A 96 16.60 12.10 13.65
CA ILE A 96 16.13 13.47 13.45
C ILE A 96 15.60 14.03 14.78
N GLU A 97 14.82 13.26 15.54
CA GLU A 97 14.30 13.68 16.84
C GLU A 97 15.41 13.94 17.86
N LEU A 98 16.36 13.00 17.99
CA LEU A 98 17.53 13.12 18.84
C LEU A 98 18.34 14.37 18.45
N PHE A 99 18.58 14.59 17.17
CA PHE A 99 19.26 15.80 16.71
C PHE A 99 18.55 17.08 17.17
N ILE A 100 17.21 17.15 17.07
CA ILE A 100 16.45 18.31 17.55
C ILE A 100 16.60 18.46 19.08
N LYS A 101 16.47 17.36 19.82
CA LYS A 101 16.58 17.36 21.29
C LYS A 101 17.98 17.78 21.76
N ASP A 102 19.03 17.43 21.04
CA ASP A 102 20.41 17.80 21.38
C ASP A 102 20.67 19.31 21.18
N ILE A 103 20.11 19.92 20.14
CA ILE A 103 20.40 21.32 19.79
C ILE A 103 19.44 22.34 20.39
N SER A 104 18.24 21.90 20.79
CA SER A 104 17.22 22.79 21.36
C SER A 104 17.66 23.45 22.69
N PRO A 105 18.33 22.74 23.61
CA PRO A 105 18.90 23.32 24.83
C PRO A 105 19.89 24.46 24.60
N LEU A 106 20.60 24.49 23.46
CA LEU A 106 21.58 25.54 23.13
C LEU A 106 20.96 26.95 23.03
N ILE A 107 19.63 27.05 22.91
CA ILE A 107 18.90 28.32 22.97
C ILE A 107 17.80 28.30 24.04
N ASN A 108 17.86 27.37 24.99
CA ASN A 108 16.82 27.14 26.00
C ASN A 108 15.42 27.01 25.38
N LYS A 109 15.31 26.32 24.23
CA LYS A 109 14.01 25.94 23.66
C LYS A 109 13.67 24.54 24.15
N GLU A 110 12.47 24.37 24.69
CA GLU A 110 11.92 23.05 25.00
C GLU A 110 11.38 22.37 23.72
N PHE A 111 11.59 21.05 23.62
CA PHE A 111 11.05 20.26 22.51
C PHE A 111 9.52 20.24 22.57
N GLY A 112 8.83 20.46 21.45
CA GLY A 112 7.37 20.56 21.40
C GLY A 112 6.82 21.96 21.70
N ALA A 113 7.55 22.81 22.44
CA ALA A 113 7.17 24.18 22.73
C ALA A 113 7.35 25.07 21.48
N ASN A 114 6.27 25.21 20.70
CA ASN A 114 6.26 25.79 19.35
C ASN A 114 5.34 27.02 19.19
N ASN A 115 4.85 27.61 20.27
CA ASN A 115 4.23 28.93 20.27
C ASN A 115 5.31 30.01 20.19
N PHE A 116 5.35 30.77 19.08
CA PHE A 116 6.40 31.75 18.86
C PHE A 116 6.35 32.95 19.80
N LEU A 117 5.17 33.27 20.35
CA LEU A 117 4.97 34.37 21.28
C LEU A 117 5.14 33.90 22.73
N GLY A 118 4.53 32.77 23.08
CA GLY A 118 4.53 32.24 24.46
C GLY A 118 5.80 31.50 24.86
N ASP A 119 6.37 30.68 23.97
CA ASP A 119 7.43 29.73 24.35
C ASP A 119 8.84 30.26 24.07
N ARG A 120 8.92 31.55 23.72
CA ARG A 120 10.15 32.17 23.24
C ARG A 120 10.68 33.14 24.27
N LEU A 121 11.96 33.00 24.63
CA LEU A 121 12.60 33.91 25.58
C LEU A 121 12.59 35.36 25.10
N ASN A 122 12.16 36.28 25.96
CA ASN A 122 12.23 37.72 25.77
C ASN A 122 13.66 38.26 26.05
N LYS A 123 13.86 39.59 26.03
CA LYS A 123 15.21 40.18 26.24
C LYS A 123 15.76 39.86 27.64
N HIS A 124 14.93 39.99 28.67
CA HIS A 124 15.32 39.74 30.06
C HIS A 124 15.66 38.26 30.27
N GLN A 125 14.75 37.38 29.86
CA GLN A 125 14.90 35.93 29.98
C GLN A 125 16.14 35.38 29.26
N ARG A 126 16.50 35.94 28.09
CA ARG A 126 17.76 35.54 27.42
C ARG A 126 18.99 35.93 28.23
N LYS A 127 18.98 37.12 28.86
CA LYS A 127 20.08 37.60 29.70
C LYS A 127 20.20 36.73 30.96
N GLU A 128 19.09 36.42 31.61
CA GLU A 128 19.05 35.52 32.79
C GLU A 128 19.56 34.11 32.47
N LYS A 129 19.29 33.61 31.26
CA LYS A 129 19.78 32.31 30.78
C LYS A 129 21.19 32.35 30.18
N GLY A 130 21.91 33.46 30.32
CA GLY A 130 23.30 33.61 29.84
C GLY A 130 23.45 33.56 28.31
N LEU A 131 22.37 33.80 27.55
CA LEU A 131 22.40 33.76 26.09
C LEU A 131 22.84 35.11 25.51
N ASP A 132 24.15 35.24 25.25
CA ASP A 132 24.72 36.39 24.54
C ASP A 132 24.55 36.29 23.02
N ILE A 133 23.30 36.39 22.56
CA ILE A 133 22.96 36.42 21.13
C ILE A 133 21.90 37.47 20.81
N SER A 134 22.04 38.09 19.64
CA SER A 134 21.07 39.10 19.17
C SER A 134 19.65 38.52 19.01
N LYS A 135 18.63 39.35 19.23
CA LYS A 135 17.20 38.98 19.03
C LYS A 135 16.96 38.34 17.67
N ARG A 136 17.60 38.86 16.62
CA ARG A 136 17.48 38.34 15.25
C ARG A 136 18.06 36.93 15.13
N ARG A 137 19.27 36.69 15.67
CA ARG A 137 19.94 35.38 15.64
C ARG A 137 19.15 34.35 16.44
N TYR A 138 18.72 34.71 17.65
CA TYR A 138 17.87 33.86 18.49
C TYR A 138 16.57 33.46 17.77
N ASN A 139 15.84 34.45 17.21
CA ASN A 139 14.60 34.17 16.48
C ASN A 139 14.80 33.28 15.25
N LYS A 140 15.92 33.44 14.54
CA LYS A 140 16.26 32.60 13.40
C LYS A 140 16.47 31.14 13.83
N LYS A 141 17.26 30.92 14.90
CA LYS A 141 17.48 29.59 15.51
C LYS A 141 16.16 28.96 15.96
N TRP A 142 15.35 29.70 16.73
CA TRP A 142 14.07 29.21 17.23
C TRP A 142 13.10 28.80 16.11
N ARG A 143 12.92 29.64 15.08
CA ARG A 143 12.03 29.33 13.93
C ARG A 143 12.52 28.13 13.13
N LEU A 144 13.84 27.93 13.06
CA LEU A 144 14.41 26.77 12.40
C LEU A 144 14.05 25.48 13.14
N LEU A 145 14.22 25.45 14.47
CA LEU A 145 13.84 24.29 15.29
C LEU A 145 12.35 23.98 15.19
N LYS A 146 11.47 24.98 15.31
CA LYS A 146 10.02 24.78 15.10
C LYS A 146 9.70 24.18 13.72
N ARG A 147 10.38 24.65 12.67
CA ARG A 147 10.19 24.10 11.31
C ARG A 147 10.73 22.68 11.19
N LEU A 148 11.81 22.35 11.89
CA LEU A 148 12.41 21.03 11.92
C LEU A 148 11.51 20.03 12.68
N GLU A 149 10.93 20.41 13.81
CA GLU A 149 9.90 19.63 14.51
C GLU A 149 8.66 19.41 13.65
N LYS A 150 8.15 20.46 12.98
CA LYS A 150 7.06 20.31 12.02
C LYS A 150 7.42 19.37 10.88
N LYS A 151 8.68 19.42 10.42
CA LYS A 151 9.20 18.53 9.36
C LYS A 151 9.28 17.08 9.83
N LEU A 152 9.73 16.82 11.05
CA LEU A 152 9.73 15.49 11.68
C LEU A 152 8.32 14.90 11.70
N LEU A 153 7.34 15.65 12.22
CA LEU A 153 5.94 15.22 12.26
C LEU A 153 5.35 14.98 10.87
N ALA A 154 5.68 15.83 9.90
CA ALA A 154 5.24 15.64 8.51
C ALA A 154 5.90 14.41 7.89
N TYR A 155 7.19 14.19 8.14
CA TYR A 155 7.94 13.06 7.61
C TYR A 155 7.42 11.73 8.12
N SER A 156 7.20 11.61 9.44
CA SER A 156 6.57 10.43 10.06
C SER A 156 5.21 10.10 9.43
N LYS A 157 4.38 11.12 9.18
CA LYS A 157 3.07 10.95 8.51
C LYS A 157 3.22 10.48 7.06
N GLU A 158 4.15 11.04 6.30
CA GLU A 158 4.38 10.64 4.90
C GLU A 158 4.91 9.20 4.81
N ILE A 159 5.76 8.76 5.75
CA ILE A 159 6.17 7.34 5.84
C ILE A 159 4.95 6.43 6.04
N LYS A 160 4.06 6.76 6.99
CA LYS A 160 2.83 5.99 7.21
C LYS A 160 1.91 5.97 5.98
N LYS A 161 1.78 7.09 5.26
CA LYS A 161 0.99 7.12 4.01
C LYS A 161 1.54 6.19 2.94
N ILE A 162 2.87 6.15 2.77
CA ILE A 162 3.53 5.25 1.82
C ILE A 162 3.34 3.80 2.25
N GLU A 163 3.47 3.51 3.54
CA GLU A 163 3.23 2.19 4.10
C GLU A 163 1.79 1.72 3.84
N PHE A 164 0.79 2.54 4.13
CA PHE A 164 -0.61 2.23 3.83
C PHE A 164 -0.88 2.08 2.32
N GLN A 165 -0.21 2.85 1.48
CA GLN A 165 -0.31 2.66 0.03
C GLN A 165 0.18 1.26 -0.39
N LYS A 166 1.30 0.80 0.16
CA LYS A 166 1.86 -0.54 -0.08
C LYS A 166 0.91 -1.63 0.43
N ILE A 167 0.47 -1.50 1.69
CA ILE A 167 -0.52 -2.40 2.30
C ILE A 167 -1.78 -2.51 1.43
N GLY A 168 -2.38 -1.38 1.04
CA GLY A 168 -3.58 -1.39 0.20
C GLY A 168 -3.37 -2.05 -1.16
N LYS A 169 -2.15 -2.02 -1.71
CA LYS A 169 -1.85 -2.65 -2.99
C LYS A 169 -1.59 -4.13 -2.83
N HIS A 170 -0.53 -4.49 -2.11
CA HIS A 170 0.03 -5.85 -2.08
C HIS A 170 0.15 -6.45 -0.67
N GLY A 171 -0.56 -5.91 0.31
CA GLY A 171 -0.57 -6.44 1.66
C GLY A 171 0.80 -6.31 2.34
N LEU A 172 1.35 -7.41 2.85
CA LEU A 172 2.56 -7.41 3.68
C LEU A 172 3.80 -7.91 2.92
N SER A 173 3.73 -8.10 1.61
CA SER A 173 4.84 -8.60 0.80
C SER A 173 6.12 -7.78 0.97
N HIS A 174 6.01 -6.44 1.06
CA HIS A 174 7.14 -5.53 1.25
C HIS A 174 7.82 -5.65 2.62
N THR A 175 7.20 -6.36 3.57
CA THR A 175 7.78 -6.65 4.90
C THR A 175 8.55 -7.96 4.95
N LEU A 176 8.53 -8.76 3.87
CA LEU A 176 9.28 -10.01 3.80
C LEU A 176 10.77 -9.74 3.74
N SER A 177 11.52 -10.32 4.68
CA SER A 177 12.97 -10.29 4.65
C SER A 177 13.49 -11.08 3.45
N PHE A 178 14.70 -10.75 2.99
CA PHE A 178 15.34 -11.52 1.92
C PHE A 178 15.55 -12.99 2.31
N GLU A 179 15.89 -13.24 3.57
CA GLU A 179 16.09 -14.59 4.11
C GLU A 179 14.81 -15.43 4.05
N GLU A 180 13.64 -14.83 4.34
CA GLU A 180 12.36 -15.52 4.23
C GLU A 180 11.97 -15.75 2.78
N PHE A 181 12.15 -14.72 1.95
CA PHE A 181 11.77 -14.73 0.54
C PHE A 181 12.57 -15.75 -0.29
N LYS A 182 13.86 -15.94 0.01
CA LYS A 182 14.74 -16.81 -0.77
C LYS A 182 14.63 -18.31 -0.43
N LYS A 183 13.86 -18.68 0.60
CA LYS A 183 13.76 -20.08 1.06
C LYS A 183 13.24 -21.03 -0.01
N ASP A 184 12.33 -20.57 -0.86
CA ASP A 184 11.76 -21.35 -1.95
C ASP A 184 11.60 -20.48 -3.20
N ILE A 185 12.13 -20.96 -4.33
CA ILE A 185 12.18 -20.23 -5.59
C ILE A 185 10.79 -20.09 -6.23
N ASN A 186 9.94 -21.11 -6.11
CA ASN A 186 8.60 -21.07 -6.69
C ASN A 186 7.72 -20.07 -5.92
N THR A 187 7.82 -20.08 -4.59
CA THR A 187 7.23 -19.08 -3.70
C THR A 187 7.71 -17.67 -4.05
N ALA A 188 9.02 -17.47 -4.23
CA ALA A 188 9.60 -16.18 -4.62
C ALA A 188 9.03 -15.67 -5.96
N CYS A 189 8.93 -16.54 -6.95
CA CYS A 189 8.35 -16.24 -8.26
C CYS A 189 6.87 -15.85 -8.15
N PHE A 190 6.06 -16.64 -7.42
CA PHE A 190 4.64 -16.33 -7.21
C PHE A 190 4.46 -14.97 -6.52
N ILE A 191 5.15 -14.73 -5.40
CA ILE A 191 5.02 -13.49 -4.63
C ILE A 191 5.44 -12.30 -5.48
N ALA A 192 6.59 -12.36 -6.16
CA ALA A 192 7.09 -11.26 -6.98
C ALA A 192 6.12 -10.93 -8.12
N TYR A 193 5.63 -11.94 -8.84
CA TYR A 193 4.69 -11.73 -9.94
C TYR A 193 3.37 -11.14 -9.46
N TYR A 194 2.74 -11.77 -8.46
CA TYR A 194 1.44 -11.34 -7.96
C TYR A 194 1.51 -9.94 -7.33
N ASN A 195 2.64 -9.57 -6.71
CA ASN A 195 2.93 -8.23 -6.22
C ASN A 195 2.83 -7.18 -7.34
N THR A 196 3.40 -7.44 -8.51
CA THR A 196 3.33 -6.50 -9.64
C THR A 196 1.92 -6.34 -10.20
N ARG A 197 1.14 -7.44 -10.29
CA ARG A 197 -0.27 -7.38 -10.69
C ARG A 197 -1.13 -6.57 -9.71
N CYS A 198 -0.83 -6.67 -8.41
CA CYS A 198 -1.46 -5.85 -7.38
C CYS A 198 -1.09 -4.36 -7.49
N ASN A 199 0.09 -4.04 -8.00
CA ASN A 199 0.64 -2.68 -8.10
C ASN A 199 0.17 -1.89 -9.33
N LEU A 200 -0.56 -2.53 -10.24
CA LEU A 200 -1.16 -1.87 -11.40
C LEU A 200 -2.02 -0.67 -10.98
N ARG A 201 -2.03 0.34 -11.85
CA ARG A 201 -2.86 1.54 -11.65
C ARG A 201 -4.27 1.21 -12.12
N SER A 202 -5.25 1.73 -11.38
CA SER A 202 -6.66 1.57 -11.73
C SER A 202 -6.97 2.36 -13.00
N VAL A 203 -7.70 1.72 -13.91
CA VAL A 203 -8.25 2.35 -15.11
C VAL A 203 -9.57 3.00 -14.72
N PHE A 204 -9.81 4.23 -15.19
CA PHE A 204 -11.12 4.86 -15.07
C PHE A 204 -12.07 4.18 -16.04
N THR A 205 -13.13 3.60 -15.49
CA THR A 205 -14.11 2.83 -16.26
C THR A 205 -15.47 2.98 -15.59
N ASN A 206 -16.53 2.90 -16.39
CA ASN A 206 -17.89 2.78 -15.91
C ASN A 206 -18.32 1.31 -15.68
N THR A 207 -17.40 0.36 -15.88
CA THR A 207 -17.59 -1.08 -15.62
C THR A 207 -16.70 -1.56 -14.46
N SER A 208 -16.69 -2.87 -14.20
CA SER A 208 -15.90 -3.44 -13.12
C SER A 208 -14.39 -3.28 -13.33
N GLN A 209 -13.66 -3.02 -12.24
CA GLN A 209 -12.19 -3.04 -12.23
C GLN A 209 -11.65 -4.46 -12.48
N GLU A 210 -10.50 -4.54 -13.14
CA GLU A 210 -9.81 -5.80 -13.38
C GLU A 210 -9.23 -6.39 -12.08
N ARG A 211 -9.27 -7.72 -11.96
CA ARG A 211 -8.71 -8.45 -10.82
C ARG A 211 -7.22 -8.70 -11.01
N SER A 212 -6.47 -8.71 -9.92
CA SER A 212 -5.01 -8.92 -9.96
C SER A 212 -4.60 -10.38 -10.16
N PHE A 213 -5.42 -11.36 -9.76
CA PHE A 213 -5.07 -12.78 -9.83
C PHE A 213 -5.40 -13.35 -11.22
N ASP A 214 -4.38 -13.54 -12.05
CA ASP A 214 -4.49 -13.97 -13.44
C ASP A 214 -3.95 -15.39 -13.68
N GLU A 215 -3.97 -15.82 -14.94
CA GLU A 215 -3.50 -17.15 -15.37
C GLU A 215 -2.02 -17.43 -15.01
N ILE A 216 -1.14 -16.41 -15.01
CA ILE A 216 0.27 -16.57 -14.63
C ILE A 216 0.39 -16.72 -13.11
N SER A 217 -0.36 -15.91 -12.35
CA SER A 217 -0.45 -16.05 -10.88
C SER A 217 -0.94 -17.45 -10.50
N ASN A 218 -1.94 -17.96 -11.22
CA ASN A 218 -2.47 -19.30 -11.02
C ASN A 218 -1.44 -20.40 -11.33
N MET A 219 -0.75 -20.30 -12.47
CA MET A 219 0.31 -21.24 -12.85
C MET A 219 1.42 -21.28 -11.78
N LEU A 220 1.92 -20.12 -11.34
CA LEU A 220 2.96 -20.05 -10.32
C LEU A 220 2.50 -20.57 -8.95
N LEU A 221 1.23 -20.33 -8.58
CA LEU A 221 0.66 -20.90 -7.36
C LEU A 221 0.52 -22.42 -7.45
N ASN A 222 0.17 -22.96 -8.62
CA ASN A 222 0.07 -24.41 -8.82
C ASN A 222 1.42 -25.11 -8.71
N ARG A 223 2.51 -24.51 -9.22
CA ARG A 223 3.88 -25.00 -8.98
C ARG A 223 4.20 -25.13 -7.49
N CYS A 224 3.73 -24.18 -6.68
CA CYS A 224 3.90 -24.23 -5.23
C CYS A 224 3.12 -25.40 -4.59
N LYS A 225 1.98 -25.81 -5.16
CA LYS A 225 1.17 -26.93 -4.65
C LYS A 225 1.75 -28.29 -5.04
N GLU A 226 2.30 -28.40 -6.24
CA GLU A 226 2.82 -29.67 -6.77
C GLU A 226 3.97 -30.22 -5.92
N ILE A 227 4.88 -29.33 -5.48
CA ILE A 227 6.00 -29.64 -4.56
C ILE A 227 5.51 -30.29 -3.25
N ASP A 228 4.39 -29.79 -2.72
CA ASP A 228 3.77 -30.29 -1.49
C ASP A 228 3.04 -31.63 -1.69
N SER A 229 2.58 -31.91 -2.91
CA SER A 229 1.88 -33.15 -3.25
C SER A 229 2.83 -34.34 -3.44
N GLU A 230 3.99 -34.11 -4.08
CA GLU A 230 5.03 -35.14 -4.26
C GLU A 230 5.63 -35.60 -2.92
N THR A 231 5.57 -34.74 -1.89
CA THR A 231 6.03 -35.10 -0.56
C THR A 231 5.10 -36.09 0.16
N ASN A 232 3.81 -36.17 -0.22
CA ASN A 232 2.79 -36.95 0.51
C ASN A 232 2.54 -38.37 -0.04
N VAL A 233 2.75 -38.64 -1.33
CA VAL A 233 2.35 -39.93 -1.94
C VAL A 233 3.48 -40.97 -1.94
N PHE A 234 4.73 -40.58 -2.21
CA PHE A 234 5.86 -41.52 -2.34
C PHE A 234 6.73 -41.68 -1.09
N ASN A 235 6.58 -40.84 -0.05
CA ASN A 235 7.45 -40.88 1.15
C ASN A 235 6.93 -41.78 2.29
N ARG A 236 5.82 -42.50 2.13
CA ARG A 236 5.41 -43.49 3.15
C ARG A 236 6.27 -44.76 3.15
N PHE A 237 7.00 -45.06 2.06
CA PHE A 237 7.77 -46.30 1.91
C PHE A 237 9.31 -46.15 1.81
N LYS A 238 9.85 -44.92 1.79
CA LYS A 238 11.31 -44.67 1.83
C LYS A 238 11.67 -43.71 2.95
N LYS A 239 11.48 -44.15 4.19
CA LYS A 239 11.94 -43.44 5.38
C LYS A 239 13.31 -43.96 5.81
N GLN A 240 14.32 -43.82 4.95
CA GLN A 240 15.71 -43.86 5.40
C GLN A 240 16.66 -43.33 4.32
N VAL A 241 17.45 -42.34 4.72
CA VAL A 241 18.72 -41.91 4.08
C VAL A 241 18.60 -41.12 2.76
N ILE A 242 18.03 -39.89 2.79
CA ILE A 242 18.61 -38.74 2.07
C ILE A 242 18.46 -37.49 2.94
N SER A 243 19.57 -36.83 3.19
CA SER A 243 19.76 -35.63 3.99
C SER A 243 19.25 -34.36 3.31
N LYS A 244 18.83 -33.40 4.15
CA LYS A 244 18.85 -31.92 4.03
C LYS A 244 18.37 -31.28 2.70
N THR A 245 17.39 -30.38 2.86
CA THR A 245 16.79 -29.48 1.86
C THR A 245 15.85 -30.11 0.84
N LYS A 246 14.75 -30.74 1.30
CA LYS A 246 13.52 -30.71 0.51
C LYS A 246 12.96 -29.29 0.59
N ASN A 247 12.99 -28.56 -0.53
CA ASN A 247 12.29 -27.27 -0.67
C ASN A 247 10.80 -27.52 -0.48
N GLN A 248 10.29 -27.29 0.73
CA GLN A 248 8.86 -27.22 0.97
C GLN A 248 8.38 -25.81 0.62
N THR A 249 7.18 -25.68 0.06
CA THR A 249 6.61 -24.38 -0.26
C THR A 249 6.51 -23.51 1.00
N ASN A 250 6.96 -22.27 0.89
CA ASN A 250 6.91 -21.33 2.00
C ASN A 250 5.54 -20.64 2.06
N TRP A 251 4.53 -21.38 2.53
CA TRP A 251 3.16 -20.89 2.69
C TRP A 251 3.05 -19.68 3.61
N TRP A 252 3.93 -19.59 4.62
CA TRP A 252 4.03 -18.43 5.49
C TRP A 252 4.35 -17.15 4.69
N ALA A 253 5.31 -17.20 3.77
CA ALA A 253 5.61 -16.06 2.91
C ALA A 253 4.47 -15.75 1.93
N ILE A 254 3.84 -16.76 1.33
CA ILE A 254 2.68 -16.57 0.42
C ILE A 254 1.52 -15.86 1.14
N SER A 255 1.25 -16.24 2.40
CA SER A 255 0.17 -15.66 3.20
C SER A 255 0.32 -14.15 3.48
N HIS A 256 1.52 -13.58 3.31
CA HIS A 256 1.73 -12.13 3.46
C HIS A 256 1.09 -11.32 2.32
N ILE A 257 0.87 -11.94 1.15
CA ILE A 257 0.28 -11.28 -0.02
C ILE A 257 -1.06 -11.90 -0.44
N TYR A 258 -1.27 -13.18 -0.16
CA TYR A 258 -2.42 -13.94 -0.63
C TYR A 258 -2.97 -14.88 0.44
N THR A 259 -4.01 -14.42 1.16
CA THR A 259 -4.66 -15.14 2.27
C THR A 259 -5.91 -15.92 1.82
N SER A 260 -5.85 -16.61 0.67
CA SER A 260 -6.99 -17.47 0.28
C SER A 260 -7.17 -18.63 1.27
N LYS A 261 -8.38 -19.20 1.32
CA LYS A 261 -8.65 -20.43 2.09
C LYS A 261 -7.61 -21.52 1.79
N GLU A 262 -7.30 -21.69 0.51
CA GLU A 262 -6.31 -22.68 0.05
C GLU A 262 -4.90 -22.42 0.58
N VAL A 263 -4.46 -21.16 0.72
CA VAL A 263 -3.14 -20.88 1.32
C VAL A 263 -3.18 -21.09 2.84
N LEU A 264 -4.22 -20.57 3.49
CA LEU A 264 -4.33 -20.57 4.95
C LEU A 264 -4.46 -21.99 5.52
N GLN A 265 -4.96 -22.96 4.77
CA GLN A 265 -5.05 -24.36 5.22
C GLN A 265 -3.67 -25.01 5.45
N HIS A 266 -2.61 -24.49 4.84
CA HIS A 266 -1.24 -24.98 5.03
C HIS A 266 -0.53 -24.36 6.23
N LEU A 267 -1.14 -23.35 6.87
CA LEU A 267 -0.57 -22.72 8.06
C LEU A 267 -1.05 -23.43 9.32
N SER A 268 -0.17 -23.51 10.30
CA SER A 268 -0.57 -23.87 11.67
C SER A 268 -1.47 -22.79 12.28
N ASP A 269 -2.28 -23.16 13.27
CA ASP A 269 -3.13 -22.18 13.97
C ASP A 269 -2.31 -21.12 14.70
N LYS A 270 -1.08 -21.45 15.14
CA LYS A 270 -0.14 -20.48 15.70
C LYS A 270 0.28 -19.43 14.66
N GLU A 271 0.51 -19.83 13.42
CA GLU A 271 0.84 -18.90 12.33
C GLU A 271 -0.37 -18.06 11.93
N LYS A 272 -1.55 -18.67 11.80
CA LYS A 272 -2.80 -17.94 11.56
C LYS A 272 -3.05 -16.91 12.66
N GLY A 273 -2.86 -17.26 13.93
CA GLY A 273 -2.97 -16.36 15.08
C GLY A 273 -1.98 -15.20 15.02
N LYS A 274 -0.72 -15.45 14.64
CA LYS A 274 0.28 -14.38 14.42
C LYS A 274 -0.14 -13.41 13.31
N LEU A 275 -0.64 -13.92 12.19
CA LEU A 275 -1.15 -13.09 11.09
C LEU A 275 -2.38 -12.31 11.52
N LEU A 276 -3.30 -12.92 12.26
CA LEU A 276 -4.50 -12.26 12.79
C LEU A 276 -4.11 -11.07 13.67
N GLY A 277 -3.18 -11.28 14.61
CA GLY A 277 -2.63 -10.21 15.45
C GLY A 277 -2.02 -9.08 14.62
N LYS A 278 -1.15 -9.42 13.66
CA LYS A 278 -0.50 -8.43 12.77
C LYS A 278 -1.52 -7.60 11.98
N TRP A 279 -2.50 -8.24 11.36
CA TRP A 279 -3.56 -7.54 10.62
C TRP A 279 -4.48 -6.72 11.53
N THR A 280 -4.73 -7.17 12.75
CA THR A 280 -5.51 -6.41 13.75
C THR A 280 -4.79 -5.14 14.18
N SER A 281 -3.47 -5.21 14.47
CA SER A 281 -2.67 -4.03 14.78
C SER A 281 -2.62 -3.04 13.61
N ILE A 282 -2.51 -3.53 12.38
CA ILE A 282 -2.56 -2.70 11.17
C ILE A 282 -3.93 -2.02 11.02
N LEU A 283 -5.04 -2.75 11.25
CA LEU A 283 -6.38 -2.17 11.24
C LEU A 283 -6.51 -1.05 12.28
N GLN A 284 -5.99 -1.24 13.48
CA GLN A 284 -5.98 -0.21 14.53
C GLN A 284 -5.25 1.06 14.06
N GLU A 285 -4.03 0.92 13.53
CA GLU A 285 -3.25 2.07 13.04
C GLU A 285 -3.96 2.80 11.89
N ILE A 286 -4.58 2.06 10.97
CA ILE A 286 -5.33 2.63 9.85
C ILE A 286 -6.59 3.33 10.35
N ALA A 287 -7.33 2.76 11.31
CA ALA A 287 -8.52 3.38 11.91
C ALA A 287 -8.19 4.74 12.53
N GLU A 288 -7.14 4.82 13.36
CA GLU A 288 -6.71 6.08 13.96
C GLU A 288 -6.31 7.12 12.91
N PHE A 289 -5.68 6.69 11.81
CA PHE A 289 -5.30 7.60 10.74
C PHE A 289 -6.50 8.06 9.90
N LEU A 290 -7.45 7.17 9.62
CA LEU A 290 -8.70 7.50 8.95
C LEU A 290 -9.52 8.51 9.74
N GLU A 291 -9.68 8.33 11.05
CA GLU A 291 -10.39 9.28 11.92
C GLU A 291 -9.75 10.67 11.85
N LYS A 292 -8.40 10.74 11.93
CA LYS A 292 -7.66 12.01 11.83
C LYS A 292 -7.82 12.70 10.48
N ILE A 293 -7.96 11.94 9.38
CA ILE A 293 -8.24 12.50 8.06
C ILE A 293 -9.69 12.97 7.99
N TRP A 294 -10.63 12.12 8.42
CA TRP A 294 -12.07 12.37 8.39
C TRP A 294 -12.45 13.66 9.11
N ILE A 295 -12.01 13.82 10.36
CA ILE A 295 -12.29 15.01 11.19
C ILE A 295 -11.79 16.31 10.54
N LYS A 296 -10.74 16.23 9.71
CA LYS A 296 -10.13 17.40 9.05
C LYS A 296 -10.66 17.63 7.63
N SER A 297 -11.58 16.79 7.19
CA SER A 297 -12.11 16.81 5.84
C SER A 297 -13.58 17.19 5.83
N ASP A 298 -14.01 17.73 4.71
CA ASP A 298 -15.38 18.04 4.34
C ASP A 298 -15.95 16.99 3.37
N ILE A 299 -15.51 15.72 3.49
CA ILE A 299 -15.98 14.63 2.64
C ILE A 299 -17.48 14.42 2.86
N ASN A 300 -18.26 14.51 1.78
CA ASN A 300 -19.67 14.15 1.83
C ASN A 300 -19.80 12.62 1.90
N ARG A 301 -20.23 12.13 3.06
CA ARG A 301 -20.42 10.70 3.35
C ARG A 301 -21.45 10.02 2.45
N GLU A 302 -22.50 10.74 2.07
CA GLU A 302 -23.64 10.20 1.34
C GLU A 302 -23.32 9.95 -0.13
N THR A 303 -22.45 10.77 -0.71
CA THR A 303 -22.10 10.68 -2.13
C THR A 303 -20.72 10.08 -2.37
N MET A 304 -19.77 10.31 -1.44
CA MET A 304 -18.36 9.97 -1.60
C MET A 304 -17.76 10.51 -2.92
N ILE A 305 -18.26 11.65 -3.42
CA ILE A 305 -17.73 12.31 -4.62
C ILE A 305 -16.66 13.33 -4.18
N VAL A 306 -15.53 13.34 -4.89
CA VAL A 306 -14.45 14.32 -4.65
C VAL A 306 -14.98 15.74 -4.85
N SER A 307 -14.74 16.59 -3.85
CA SER A 307 -14.98 18.03 -3.91
C SER A 307 -13.67 18.82 -3.78
N ARG A 308 -13.74 20.13 -4.08
CA ARG A 308 -12.57 21.01 -4.02
C ARG A 308 -12.06 21.11 -2.58
N GLY A 309 -10.78 20.78 -2.38
CA GLY A 309 -10.15 20.82 -1.06
C GLY A 309 -9.96 19.43 -0.43
N ASN A 310 -10.67 18.40 -0.92
CA ASN A 310 -10.47 17.03 -0.45
C ASN A 310 -9.06 16.50 -0.81
N ASP A 311 -8.36 15.94 0.18
CA ASP A 311 -7.15 15.13 -0.06
C ASP A 311 -7.54 13.69 -0.44
N SER A 312 -8.09 13.55 -1.66
CA SER A 312 -8.56 12.26 -2.18
C SER A 312 -7.45 11.23 -2.34
N THR A 313 -6.19 11.67 -2.49
CA THR A 313 -5.04 10.77 -2.59
C THR A 313 -4.77 10.10 -1.25
N THR A 314 -4.64 10.88 -0.17
CA THR A 314 -4.42 10.31 1.18
C THR A 314 -5.62 9.48 1.61
N TRP A 315 -6.85 9.97 1.40
CA TRP A 315 -8.06 9.21 1.74
C TRP A 315 -8.14 7.88 0.99
N ASN A 316 -8.03 7.89 -0.34
CA ASN A 316 -8.20 6.67 -1.15
C ASN A 316 -7.11 5.63 -0.90
N ASN A 317 -5.87 6.05 -0.66
CA ASN A 317 -4.79 5.13 -0.28
C ASN A 317 -5.08 4.47 1.07
N THR A 318 -5.51 5.26 2.06
CA THR A 318 -5.80 4.76 3.41
C THR A 318 -7.06 3.87 3.44
N ALA A 319 -8.13 4.26 2.75
CA ALA A 319 -9.34 3.46 2.57
C ALA A 319 -9.05 2.11 1.88
N ASN A 320 -8.16 2.13 0.88
CA ASN A 320 -7.72 0.90 0.22
C ASN A 320 -6.89 0.01 1.15
N ALA A 321 -6.02 0.60 1.97
CA ALA A 321 -5.27 -0.11 3.01
C ALA A 321 -6.21 -0.79 4.01
N TRP A 322 -7.21 -0.05 4.49
CA TRP A 322 -8.26 -0.57 5.37
C TRP A 322 -8.94 -1.78 4.75
N ASN A 323 -9.48 -1.62 3.55
CA ASN A 323 -10.22 -2.70 2.89
C ASN A 323 -9.34 -3.93 2.64
N LYS A 324 -8.06 -3.74 2.28
CA LYS A 324 -7.12 -4.86 2.12
C LYS A 324 -6.83 -5.55 3.45
N ALA A 325 -6.52 -4.79 4.51
CA ALA A 325 -6.24 -5.34 5.83
C ALA A 325 -7.46 -6.09 6.38
N ARG A 326 -8.65 -5.51 6.22
CA ARG A 326 -9.93 -6.10 6.60
C ARG A 326 -10.22 -7.39 5.84
N ASP A 327 -10.03 -7.40 4.52
CA ASP A 327 -10.23 -8.60 3.70
C ASP A 327 -9.30 -9.74 4.17
N ASN A 328 -8.03 -9.45 4.48
CA ASN A 328 -7.08 -10.44 5.02
C ASN A 328 -7.45 -10.90 6.44
N TRP A 329 -7.82 -9.98 7.32
CA TRP A 329 -8.31 -10.29 8.67
C TRP A 329 -9.52 -11.23 8.60
N MET A 330 -10.48 -10.94 7.72
CA MET A 330 -11.68 -11.75 7.54
C MET A 330 -11.35 -13.14 6.94
N ASN A 331 -10.39 -13.25 6.04
CA ASN A 331 -9.95 -14.57 5.57
C ASN A 331 -9.39 -15.43 6.71
N ILE A 332 -8.67 -14.83 7.65
CA ILE A 332 -8.01 -15.55 8.75
C ILE A 332 -9.02 -15.97 9.81
N ILE A 333 -9.97 -15.12 10.22
CA ILE A 333 -11.01 -15.53 11.18
C ILE A 333 -11.82 -16.71 10.62
N TYR A 334 -12.15 -16.70 9.33
CA TYR A 334 -12.85 -17.81 8.68
C TYR A 334 -12.00 -19.07 8.61
N ALA A 335 -10.69 -18.94 8.35
CA ALA A 335 -9.76 -20.08 8.36
C ALA A 335 -9.50 -20.67 9.75
N LEU A 336 -9.80 -19.91 10.81
CA LEU A 336 -9.75 -20.34 12.21
C LEU A 336 -11.12 -20.85 12.72
N GLY A 337 -12.19 -20.75 11.93
CA GLY A 337 -13.55 -21.08 12.37
C GLY A 337 -14.10 -20.12 13.43
N MET A 338 -13.62 -18.87 13.43
CA MET A 338 -13.99 -17.83 14.39
C MET A 338 -14.98 -16.80 13.79
N ASP A 339 -15.75 -17.15 12.77
CA ASP A 339 -16.64 -16.20 12.09
C ASP A 339 -17.81 -15.72 12.97
N ASP A 340 -18.09 -16.41 14.08
CA ASP A 340 -19.02 -15.94 15.12
C ASP A 340 -18.60 -14.62 15.77
N ILE A 341 -17.30 -14.26 15.73
CA ILE A 341 -16.84 -12.94 16.19
C ILE A 341 -17.54 -11.79 15.47
N LEU A 342 -18.01 -12.02 14.24
CA LEU A 342 -18.73 -11.01 13.47
C LEU A 342 -20.10 -10.66 14.08
N ASN A 343 -20.66 -11.53 14.92
CA ASN A 343 -21.89 -11.25 15.65
C ASN A 343 -21.67 -10.18 16.74
N GLU A 344 -20.43 -10.04 17.23
CA GLU A 344 -20.06 -9.00 18.19
C GLU A 344 -19.45 -7.78 17.49
N VAL A 345 -18.51 -8.01 16.57
CA VAL A 345 -17.75 -6.96 15.88
C VAL A 345 -17.62 -7.28 14.40
N CYS A 346 -18.43 -6.59 13.59
CA CYS A 346 -18.33 -6.62 12.14
C CYS A 346 -17.86 -5.26 11.62
N PHE A 347 -16.55 -5.13 11.43
CA PHE A 347 -15.97 -3.91 10.89
C PHE A 347 -16.53 -3.61 9.49
N GLY A 348 -16.98 -2.37 9.27
CA GLY A 348 -17.40 -1.92 7.94
C GLY A 348 -16.22 -1.81 6.96
N LYS A 349 -16.53 -1.69 5.67
CA LYS A 349 -15.56 -1.25 4.64
C LYS A 349 -15.39 0.26 4.71
N VAL A 350 -14.33 0.80 4.12
CA VAL A 350 -14.15 2.25 3.92
C VAL A 350 -14.20 2.56 2.44
N LEU A 351 -15.11 3.44 2.03
CA LEU A 351 -15.24 3.79 0.63
C LEU A 351 -14.18 4.76 0.17
N ARG A 352 -13.75 4.58 -1.09
CA ARG A 352 -12.89 5.54 -1.77
C ARG A 352 -13.77 6.65 -2.33
N LEU A 353 -13.22 7.87 -2.35
CA LEU A 353 -13.80 8.97 -3.09
C LEU A 353 -13.76 8.68 -4.60
N MET A 354 -14.90 8.87 -5.25
CA MET A 354 -15.07 8.81 -6.69
C MET A 354 -14.73 10.17 -7.30
N ALA A 355 -13.95 10.17 -8.38
CA ALA A 355 -13.67 11.40 -9.11
C ALA A 355 -14.97 11.98 -9.70
N ALA A 356 -15.16 13.30 -9.59
CA ALA A 356 -16.42 13.96 -9.96
C ALA A 356 -16.76 13.81 -11.45
N ASP A 357 -15.75 13.78 -12.32
CA ASP A 357 -15.90 13.54 -13.76
C ASP A 357 -16.34 12.10 -14.05
N VAL A 358 -15.79 11.12 -13.32
CA VAL A 358 -16.23 9.71 -13.41
C VAL A 358 -17.66 9.56 -12.90
N ALA A 359 -18.01 10.23 -11.79
CA ALA A 359 -19.37 10.23 -11.26
C ALA A 359 -20.37 10.80 -12.28
N ALA A 360 -20.05 11.96 -12.87
CA ALA A 360 -20.86 12.58 -13.91
C ALA A 360 -21.03 11.65 -15.13
N TRP A 361 -19.97 10.95 -15.55
CA TRP A 361 -20.03 9.98 -16.65
C TRP A 361 -20.95 8.79 -16.34
N HIS A 362 -20.90 8.26 -15.11
CA HIS A 362 -21.84 7.21 -14.67
C HIS A 362 -23.29 7.69 -14.74
N PHE A 363 -23.60 8.86 -14.18
CA PHE A 363 -24.96 9.41 -14.24
C PHE A 363 -25.41 9.68 -15.68
N SER A 364 -24.55 10.24 -16.54
CA SER A 364 -24.92 10.52 -17.94
C SER A 364 -25.17 9.27 -18.78
N SER A 365 -24.63 8.11 -18.35
CA SER A 365 -24.86 6.81 -19.00
C SER A 365 -26.02 6.03 -18.38
N GLY A 366 -26.86 6.67 -17.54
CA GLY A 366 -28.01 6.06 -16.88
C GLY A 366 -27.65 5.24 -15.63
N GLY A 367 -26.40 5.30 -15.19
CA GLY A 367 -25.94 4.68 -13.95
C GLY A 367 -26.28 5.50 -12.70
N ASN A 368 -25.98 4.92 -11.53
CA ASN A 368 -26.11 5.57 -10.22
C ASN A 368 -24.83 5.33 -9.40
N LEU A 369 -24.77 5.86 -8.18
CA LEU A 369 -23.70 5.57 -7.24
C LEU A 369 -23.60 4.06 -6.97
N ASP A 370 -22.40 3.60 -6.64
CA ASP A 370 -22.17 2.21 -6.23
C ASP A 370 -23.04 1.90 -4.98
N PRO A 371 -23.83 0.82 -4.97
CA PRO A 371 -24.71 0.47 -3.84
C PRO A 371 -23.98 0.31 -2.50
N ASN A 372 -22.66 0.06 -2.50
CA ASN A 372 -21.87 0.06 -1.27
C ASN A 372 -21.88 1.42 -0.57
N THR A 373 -22.13 2.52 -1.30
CA THR A 373 -22.28 3.89 -0.78
C THR A 373 -23.43 4.00 0.20
N GLU A 374 -24.56 3.35 -0.10
CA GLU A 374 -25.71 3.33 0.79
C GLU A 374 -25.41 2.59 2.09
N VAL A 375 -24.73 1.43 2.02
CA VAL A 375 -24.34 0.67 3.21
C VAL A 375 -23.38 1.48 4.07
N TRP A 376 -22.33 2.04 3.48
CA TRP A 376 -21.35 2.91 4.15
C TRP A 376 -22.00 4.10 4.86
N ASN A 377 -23.01 4.70 4.24
CA ASN A 377 -23.69 5.86 4.82
C ASN A 377 -24.54 5.49 6.05
N LYS A 378 -24.94 4.22 6.21
CA LYS A 378 -25.91 3.80 7.23
C LYS A 378 -25.33 3.01 8.41
N ILE A 379 -24.17 2.40 8.26
CA ILE A 379 -23.49 1.69 9.36
C ILE A 379 -22.53 2.61 10.12
N PRO A 380 -22.15 2.34 11.38
CA PRO A 380 -21.12 3.11 12.07
C PRO A 380 -19.78 3.13 11.34
N LEU A 381 -19.00 4.21 11.51
CA LEU A 381 -17.71 4.32 10.84
C LEU A 381 -16.72 3.31 11.44
N PRO A 382 -15.85 2.69 10.64
CA PRO A 382 -15.08 1.55 11.15
C PRO A 382 -14.11 1.90 12.28
N TRP A 383 -13.61 3.14 12.37
CA TRP A 383 -12.80 3.59 13.49
C TRP A 383 -13.61 3.83 14.77
N GLU A 384 -14.90 4.19 14.68
CA GLU A 384 -15.79 4.31 15.84
C GLU A 384 -16.05 2.92 16.45
N VAL A 385 -16.29 1.93 15.58
CA VAL A 385 -16.45 0.53 15.99
C VAL A 385 -15.17 -0.02 16.61
N PHE A 386 -14.02 0.21 15.96
CA PHE A 386 -12.73 -0.29 16.45
C PHE A 386 -12.35 0.31 17.82
N GLN A 387 -12.74 1.55 18.08
CA GLN A 387 -12.51 2.24 19.36
C GLN A 387 -13.59 1.93 20.41
N GLY A 388 -14.58 1.10 20.10
CA GLY A 388 -15.69 0.77 21.00
C GLY A 388 -16.67 1.93 21.26
N LYS A 389 -16.64 2.99 20.43
CA LYS A 389 -17.57 4.13 20.53
C LYS A 389 -18.96 3.77 20.01
N GLU A 390 -19.02 2.90 19.00
CA GLU A 390 -20.25 2.47 18.34
C GLU A 390 -20.28 0.94 18.18
N LYS A 391 -21.48 0.36 18.14
CA LYS A 391 -21.66 -1.09 17.93
C LYS A 391 -22.03 -1.37 16.47
N CYS A 392 -21.30 -2.28 15.83
CA CYS A 392 -21.61 -2.76 14.49
C CYS A 392 -21.42 -4.27 14.43
N ASN A 393 -22.50 -5.01 14.22
CA ASN A 393 -22.52 -6.46 14.13
C ASN A 393 -22.93 -6.95 12.74
N LYS A 394 -22.77 -8.26 12.51
CA LYS A 394 -23.12 -8.95 11.26
C LYS A 394 -24.57 -8.68 10.84
N GLU A 395 -25.50 -8.70 11.78
CA GLU A 395 -26.93 -8.48 11.52
C GLU A 395 -27.20 -7.08 10.95
N LEU A 396 -26.61 -6.05 11.55
CA LEU A 396 -26.72 -4.67 11.09
C LEU A 396 -26.18 -4.50 9.66
N VAL A 397 -25.02 -5.09 9.39
CA VAL A 397 -24.41 -5.06 8.05
C VAL A 397 -25.28 -5.79 7.04
N VAL A 398 -25.79 -6.98 7.37
CA VAL A 398 -26.71 -7.75 6.51
C VAL A 398 -27.97 -6.95 6.20
N LYS A 399 -28.57 -6.31 7.20
CA LYS A 399 -29.77 -5.47 7.06
C LYS A 399 -29.56 -4.38 6.02
N TYR A 400 -28.47 -3.62 6.12
CA TYR A 400 -28.21 -2.50 5.19
C TYR A 400 -27.72 -2.96 3.82
N CYS A 401 -26.95 -4.05 3.74
CA CYS A 401 -26.63 -4.66 2.44
C CYS A 401 -27.89 -5.07 1.68
N LYS A 402 -28.83 -5.76 2.33
CA LYS A 402 -30.10 -6.16 1.71
C LYS A 402 -30.92 -4.95 1.24
N LYS A 403 -30.99 -3.89 2.05
CA LYS A 403 -31.68 -2.63 1.67
C LYS A 403 -31.06 -1.98 0.43
N ALA A 404 -29.73 -2.05 0.28
CA ALA A 404 -29.00 -1.54 -0.87
C ALA A 404 -28.96 -2.52 -2.06
N GLY A 405 -29.72 -3.63 -2.03
CA GLY A 405 -29.72 -4.63 -3.11
C GLY A 405 -28.42 -5.44 -3.24
N LEU A 406 -27.59 -5.48 -2.19
CA LEU A 406 -26.32 -6.22 -2.16
C LEU A 406 -26.46 -7.57 -1.46
N ASP A 407 -25.88 -8.62 -2.05
CA ASP A 407 -25.61 -9.88 -1.36
C ASP A 407 -24.46 -9.66 -0.34
N PRO A 408 -24.71 -9.75 0.98
CA PRO A 408 -23.70 -9.45 2.00
C PRO A 408 -22.46 -10.36 1.92
N ASN A 409 -22.65 -11.62 1.52
CA ASN A 409 -21.57 -12.61 1.41
C ASN A 409 -20.73 -12.35 0.16
N LYS A 410 -21.38 -12.25 -1.02
CA LYS A 410 -20.66 -12.07 -2.30
C LYS A 410 -19.99 -10.71 -2.44
N SER A 411 -20.57 -9.68 -1.83
CA SER A 411 -20.01 -8.33 -1.84
C SER A 411 -18.78 -8.20 -0.93
N GLY A 412 -18.51 -9.18 -0.06
CA GLY A 412 -17.39 -9.16 0.89
C GLY A 412 -17.62 -8.26 2.11
N TRP A 413 -18.89 -8.00 2.46
CA TRP A 413 -19.24 -7.25 3.67
C TRP A 413 -19.20 -8.13 4.91
N ILE A 414 -19.57 -9.41 4.82
CA ILE A 414 -19.55 -10.31 5.98
C ILE A 414 -18.75 -11.59 5.76
N ALA A 415 -18.17 -11.78 4.57
CA ALA A 415 -17.45 -13.00 4.22
C ALA A 415 -16.23 -12.72 3.33
N PRO A 416 -15.24 -13.63 3.29
CA PRO A 416 -14.18 -13.66 2.30
C PRO A 416 -14.68 -13.52 0.86
N LYS A 417 -13.99 -12.71 0.06
CA LYS A 417 -14.28 -12.61 -1.37
C LYS A 417 -13.73 -13.83 -2.10
N THR A 418 -14.54 -14.40 -3.00
CA THR A 418 -14.07 -15.46 -3.90
C THR A 418 -13.22 -14.84 -5.02
N HIS A 419 -11.98 -15.33 -5.14
CA HIS A 419 -11.10 -14.96 -6.24
C HIS A 419 -11.49 -15.73 -7.50
N LYS A 420 -11.35 -15.08 -8.65
CA LYS A 420 -11.57 -15.67 -9.97
C LYS A 420 -10.30 -15.45 -10.77
N ILE A 421 -9.88 -16.46 -11.49
CA ILE A 421 -8.73 -16.39 -12.39
C ILE A 421 -9.16 -15.57 -13.61
N VAL A 422 -8.40 -14.53 -13.94
CA VAL A 422 -8.61 -13.72 -15.15
C VAL A 422 -7.53 -14.00 -16.18
N LYS A 423 -7.81 -13.74 -17.45
CA LYS A 423 -6.80 -13.82 -18.51
C LYS A 423 -5.78 -12.69 -18.33
N PHE A 424 -4.51 -12.98 -18.60
CA PHE A 424 -3.48 -11.94 -18.61
C PHE A 424 -3.79 -10.86 -19.65
N LYS A 425 -3.65 -9.60 -19.25
CA LYS A 425 -3.68 -8.43 -20.12
C LYS A 425 -2.42 -7.59 -19.91
N PRO A 426 -1.80 -7.09 -20.99
CA PRO A 426 -0.69 -6.16 -20.89
C PRO A 426 -1.04 -4.91 -20.08
N THR A 427 -0.03 -4.39 -19.38
CA THR A 427 -0.08 -3.16 -18.61
C THR A 427 -0.42 -1.99 -19.54
N PRO A 428 -1.56 -1.32 -19.35
CA PRO A 428 -1.90 -0.16 -20.15
C PRO A 428 -1.04 1.04 -19.76
N GLU A 429 -0.74 1.90 -20.73
CA GLU A 429 -0.25 3.25 -20.44
C GLU A 429 -1.43 4.13 -20.05
N LEU A 430 -1.27 4.92 -18.99
CA LEU A 430 -2.38 5.71 -18.44
C LEU A 430 -2.03 7.19 -18.34
N VAL A 431 -3.00 8.04 -18.66
CA VAL A 431 -3.02 9.48 -18.35
C VAL A 431 -4.24 9.73 -17.47
N HIS A 432 -4.01 10.04 -16.19
CA HIS A 432 -5.07 10.25 -15.20
C HIS A 432 -6.14 9.14 -15.17
N GLY A 433 -5.74 7.87 -15.31
CA GLY A 433 -6.64 6.72 -15.28
C GLY A 433 -7.22 6.33 -16.64
N VAL A 434 -7.10 7.19 -17.66
CA VAL A 434 -7.54 6.89 -19.03
C VAL A 434 -6.45 6.15 -19.80
N VAL A 435 -6.82 5.07 -20.50
CA VAL A 435 -5.90 4.27 -21.32
C VAL A 435 -5.45 5.07 -22.53
N VAL A 436 -4.14 5.08 -22.77
CA VAL A 436 -3.50 5.65 -23.96
C VAL A 436 -2.71 4.53 -24.62
N SER A 437 -2.84 4.37 -25.94
CA SER A 437 -2.21 3.27 -26.67
C SER A 437 -0.69 3.41 -26.82
N ASN A 438 -0.17 4.64 -26.76
CA ASN A 438 1.25 4.94 -27.01
C ASN A 438 1.93 5.57 -25.77
N PRO A 439 3.02 4.97 -25.24
CA PRO A 439 3.75 5.51 -24.09
C PRO A 439 4.31 6.93 -24.28
N TYR A 440 4.82 7.26 -25.47
CA TYR A 440 5.33 8.60 -25.78
C TYR A 440 4.21 9.63 -25.73
N LEU A 441 3.06 9.32 -26.35
CA LEU A 441 1.87 10.17 -26.29
C LEU A 441 1.40 10.37 -24.85
N ALA A 442 1.37 9.30 -24.04
CA ALA A 442 0.99 9.38 -22.64
C ALA A 442 1.93 10.32 -21.85
N THR A 443 3.24 10.27 -22.12
CA THR A 443 4.22 11.18 -21.52
C THR A 443 4.00 12.63 -21.94
N MET A 444 3.75 12.88 -23.23
CA MET A 444 3.49 14.23 -23.74
C MET A 444 2.22 14.83 -23.14
N LEU A 445 1.12 14.05 -23.07
CA LEU A 445 -0.13 14.48 -22.46
C LEU A 445 0.04 14.83 -20.98
N LYS A 446 0.79 14.02 -20.21
CA LYS A 446 1.13 14.31 -18.81
C LYS A 446 1.93 15.60 -18.67
N LYS A 447 2.97 15.79 -19.49
CA LYS A 447 3.82 17.00 -19.47
C LYS A 447 3.01 18.27 -19.75
N GLN A 448 2.10 18.21 -20.72
CA GLN A 448 1.22 19.31 -21.08
C GLN A 448 0.03 19.52 -20.12
N LYS A 449 -0.03 18.73 -19.04
CA LYS A 449 -1.12 18.77 -18.05
C LYS A 449 -2.49 18.68 -18.73
N TYR A 450 -2.62 17.78 -19.71
CA TYR A 450 -3.93 17.39 -20.24
C TYR A 450 -4.57 16.41 -19.26
N PHE A 451 -5.72 16.80 -18.74
CA PHE A 451 -6.55 16.00 -17.83
C PHE A 451 -7.95 15.86 -18.43
N SER A 452 -8.63 14.78 -18.05
CA SER A 452 -10.06 14.57 -18.32
C SER A 452 -10.85 15.85 -17.99
N GLY A 453 -11.62 16.37 -18.95
CA GLY A 453 -12.45 17.58 -18.77
C GLY A 453 -11.80 18.92 -19.10
N LYS A 454 -10.51 18.98 -19.48
CA LYS A 454 -9.91 20.24 -19.98
C LYS A 454 -10.41 20.51 -21.40
N LYS A 455 -10.98 21.70 -21.66
CA LYS A 455 -11.34 22.14 -23.03
C LYS A 455 -10.07 22.10 -23.88
N VAL A 456 -10.05 21.20 -24.86
CA VAL A 456 -8.99 21.16 -25.87
C VAL A 456 -9.33 22.28 -26.85
N HIS A 457 -8.41 23.24 -27.00
CA HIS A 457 -8.53 24.23 -28.06
C HIS A 457 -8.19 23.53 -29.38
N PHE A 458 -9.21 23.16 -30.13
CA PHE A 458 -9.02 22.82 -31.52
C PHE A 458 -8.62 24.10 -32.25
N LEU A 459 -7.45 24.09 -32.88
CA LEU A 459 -7.16 25.10 -33.89
C LEU A 459 -8.24 24.93 -34.97
N SER A 460 -9.10 25.93 -35.11
CA SER A 460 -10.00 26.04 -36.26
C SER A 460 -9.13 25.94 -37.50
N ARG A 461 -9.38 24.93 -38.34
CA ARG A 461 -8.76 24.83 -39.65
C ARG A 461 -9.24 25.96 -40.55
#